data_AF-A0A416WWB5-F1
#
_entry.id   AF-A0A416WWB5-F1
#
_cell.length_a   1.000
_cell.length_b   1.000
_cell.length_c   1.000
_cell.angle_alpha   90.00
_cell.angle_beta   90.00
_cell.angle_gamma   90.00
#
_symmetry.space_group_name_H-M   'P 1'
#
loop_
_entity.id
_entity.type
_entity.pdbx_description
1 polymer ?
#
loop_
_entity_poly.entity_id
_entity_poly.type
_entity_poly.pdbx_seq_one_letter_code
_entity_poly.pdbx_strand_id
1 'polypeptide(L)'
;MIMKTYIPFFILCILISCSTPYQKKISLEQALSFAGENRIELEKVFEHYKNDSLKLKAAEYLITNMPLHFSRVEYYLSPEGKQYIPDIACFPDKEAVKKHCDSLRNKGYTIMGNNIYDSKTLKSDFLIRNIDLAFQVREKPWAKDIPFEDFCRYILPYRTQVEPVSNMRREFMEKYLPLIDSGKVNNAFDACKIINSQLMKELVYKDTGSPLYPTVESTYHSGRGSCEDLCNLATLLMRAVGIPVAVQLTTWTKMDLAHSWGVVLHDGKFYNFSPVYGQPDTYREKLETTGYLKPAKVYRLLFDPEFKETDVKDDGYITNLKSPLLRDVTKEEGYQVLDICIETDKPVSSSIKQIYLCTYNDYDWKPLAIGNRQGSTCRIKDIVGNNIFIIAEASNTQYLHYITAPFILKKDGSIHKLIPQKEFSQSFTFDKRKNKLNQKHTLHYWDTNKNGFISLKEKSSTDTTQTYNQIPKNALLWFTIPERIVNQRVFYIENDSIKY
;
A
#
# COMPACT_ATOMS: atom_id res chain seq x y z
N MET A 1 -12.86 -7.26 14.32
CA MET A 1 -11.97 -7.25 13.13
C MET A 1 -10.58 -7.03 13.69
N ILE A 2 -9.78 -8.09 13.79
CA ILE A 2 -8.40 -7.97 14.28
C ILE A 2 -7.69 -7.12 13.24
N MET A 3 -7.42 -5.85 13.57
CA MET A 3 -6.47 -5.06 12.82
C MET A 3 -5.22 -5.92 12.71
N LYS A 4 -4.83 -6.29 11.49
CA LYS A 4 -3.44 -6.66 11.22
C LYS A 4 -2.66 -5.41 11.63
N THR A 5 -2.14 -5.42 12.86
CA THR A 5 -1.25 -4.39 13.34
C THR A 5 -0.17 -4.28 12.29
N TYR A 6 -0.12 -3.14 11.60
CA TYR A 6 0.97 -2.83 10.69
C TYR A 6 2.21 -2.76 11.57
N ILE A 7 2.91 -3.89 11.71
CA ILE A 7 4.20 -3.93 12.38
C ILE A 7 5.09 -2.99 11.56
N PRO A 8 5.63 -1.92 12.16
CA PRO A 8 6.51 -1.00 11.45
C PRO A 8 7.64 -1.80 10.84
N PHE A 9 7.78 -1.63 9.52
CA PHE A 9 8.73 -2.33 8.67
C PHE A 9 10.15 -2.00 9.14
N PHE A 10 10.81 -2.97 9.76
CA PHE A 10 12.27 -2.93 9.92
C PHE A 10 12.88 -3.22 8.55
N ILE A 11 13.06 -2.17 7.73
CA ILE A 11 14.29 -2.15 6.92
C ILE A 11 15.36 -2.12 7.98
N LEU A 12 16.07 -3.24 8.14
CA LEU A 12 17.35 -3.20 8.82
C LEU A 12 18.14 -2.14 8.06
N CYS A 13 18.27 -0.94 8.63
CA CYS A 13 19.09 0.13 8.10
C CYS A 13 20.38 -0.55 7.69
N ILE A 14 20.57 -0.67 6.37
CA ILE A 14 21.67 -1.42 5.83
C ILE A 14 22.88 -0.76 6.49
N LEU A 15 23.61 -1.53 7.28
CA LEU A 15 24.96 -1.18 7.68
C LEU A 15 25.79 -1.22 6.39
N ILE A 16 25.56 -0.23 5.52
CA ILE A 16 26.49 0.22 4.48
C ILE A 16 27.56 0.94 5.29
N SER A 17 28.37 0.14 5.98
CA SER A 17 29.64 0.60 6.50
C SER A 17 30.39 1.19 5.31
N CYS A 18 30.59 2.50 5.37
CA CYS A 18 31.49 3.27 4.54
C CYS A 18 31.22 3.22 3.01
N SER A 19 30.33 4.08 2.51
CA SER A 19 30.67 5.00 1.39
C SER A 19 29.49 5.88 0.94
N THR A 20 29.57 7.16 1.29
CA THR A 20 28.95 8.34 0.65
C THR A 20 27.41 8.49 0.65
N PRO A 21 26.90 9.72 0.90
CA PRO A 21 25.46 10.06 0.84
C PRO A 21 24.89 10.11 -0.60
N TYR A 22 25.52 9.43 -1.57
CA TYR A 22 25.27 9.55 -3.01
C TYR A 22 25.06 8.21 -3.72
N GLN A 23 24.65 7.16 -3.01
CA GLN A 23 24.53 5.84 -3.61
C GLN A 23 23.28 5.74 -4.51
N LYS A 24 23.47 5.96 -5.82
CA LYS A 24 22.39 5.96 -6.84
C LYS A 24 21.88 4.57 -7.23
N LYS A 25 22.60 3.51 -6.87
CA LYS A 25 22.26 2.11 -7.16
C LYS A 25 22.99 1.15 -6.20
N ILE A 26 22.38 0.00 -5.95
CA ILE A 26 23.10 -1.13 -5.38
C ILE A 26 23.99 -1.69 -6.50
N SER A 27 25.27 -1.90 -6.23
CA SER A 27 26.16 -2.59 -7.19
C SER A 27 26.00 -4.10 -7.06
N LEU A 28 26.30 -4.83 -8.13
CA LEU A 28 26.25 -6.29 -8.12
C LEU A 28 27.11 -6.89 -7.00
N GLU A 29 28.33 -6.38 -6.80
CA GLU A 29 29.22 -6.86 -5.73
C GLU A 29 28.64 -6.60 -4.34
N GLN A 30 27.97 -5.47 -4.11
CA GLN A 30 27.27 -5.23 -2.85
C GLN A 30 26.13 -6.22 -2.62
N ALA A 31 25.38 -6.57 -3.66
CA ALA A 31 24.32 -7.57 -3.57
C ALA A 31 24.87 -8.97 -3.27
N LEU A 32 25.96 -9.37 -3.95
CA LEU A 32 26.65 -10.63 -3.72
C LEU A 32 27.29 -10.70 -2.33
N SER A 33 27.88 -9.60 -1.86
CA SER A 33 28.40 -9.48 -0.49
C SER A 33 27.28 -9.63 0.54
N PHE A 34 26.13 -8.97 0.32
CA PHE A 34 24.97 -9.07 1.22
C PHE A 34 24.37 -10.49 1.28
N ALA A 35 24.52 -11.30 0.23
CA ALA A 35 24.07 -12.69 0.19
C ALA A 35 24.82 -13.60 1.19
N GLY A 36 26.02 -13.22 1.63
CA GLY A 36 26.84 -14.01 2.55
C GLY A 36 27.12 -15.41 1.99
N GLU A 37 26.83 -16.45 2.78
CA GLU A 37 27.03 -17.85 2.36
C GLU A 37 26.24 -18.23 1.10
N ASN A 38 25.11 -17.54 0.82
CA ASN A 38 24.30 -17.81 -0.36
C ASN A 38 24.86 -17.20 -1.65
N ARG A 39 25.97 -16.44 -1.59
CA ARG A 39 26.66 -15.90 -2.78
C ARG A 39 26.92 -16.96 -3.85
N ILE A 40 27.31 -18.17 -3.43
CA ILE A 40 27.61 -19.30 -4.33
C ILE A 40 26.40 -19.66 -5.18
N GLU A 41 25.18 -19.60 -4.63
CA GLU A 41 23.95 -19.86 -5.39
C GLU A 41 23.69 -18.76 -6.42
N LEU A 42 23.98 -17.50 -6.09
CA LEU A 42 23.78 -16.39 -7.02
C LEU A 42 24.80 -16.42 -8.17
N GLU A 43 26.06 -16.76 -7.88
CA GLU A 43 27.12 -16.88 -8.89
C GLU A 43 26.87 -18.04 -9.87
N LYS A 44 26.27 -19.14 -9.41
CA LYS A 44 25.83 -20.24 -10.30
C LYS A 44 24.85 -19.78 -11.38
N VAL A 45 24.01 -18.79 -11.10
CA VAL A 45 23.07 -18.24 -12.11
C VAL A 45 23.83 -17.54 -13.23
N PHE A 46 24.87 -16.77 -12.89
CA PHE A 46 25.71 -16.10 -13.89
C PHE A 46 26.50 -17.09 -14.73
N GLU A 47 27.07 -18.11 -14.10
CA GLU A 47 27.80 -19.18 -14.80
C GLU A 47 26.86 -19.93 -15.77
N HIS A 48 25.62 -20.19 -15.36
CA HIS A 48 24.61 -20.83 -16.20
C HIS A 48 24.29 -20.00 -17.46
N TYR A 49 24.18 -18.67 -17.34
CA TYR A 49 23.86 -17.77 -18.45
C TYR A 49 25.07 -17.10 -19.12
N LYS A 50 26.30 -17.54 -18.86
CA LYS A 50 27.52 -16.92 -19.40
C LYS A 50 27.55 -16.77 -20.93
N ASN A 51 26.81 -17.64 -21.64
CA ASN A 51 26.71 -17.65 -23.11
C ASN A 51 25.38 -17.06 -23.64
N ASP A 52 24.48 -16.57 -22.77
CA ASP A 52 23.21 -15.92 -23.13
C ASP A 52 23.20 -14.50 -22.57
N SER A 53 23.62 -13.53 -23.40
CA SER A 53 23.80 -12.14 -22.96
C SER A 53 22.52 -11.47 -22.44
N LEU A 54 21.34 -11.86 -22.93
CA LEU A 54 20.08 -11.25 -22.48
C LEU A 54 19.63 -11.87 -21.15
N LYS A 55 19.70 -13.19 -21.00
CA LYS A 55 19.38 -13.83 -19.72
C LYS A 55 20.39 -13.49 -18.64
N LEU A 56 21.66 -13.29 -19.00
CA LEU A 56 22.69 -12.82 -18.08
C LEU A 56 22.33 -11.42 -17.53
N LYS A 57 21.95 -10.48 -18.40
CA LYS A 57 21.48 -9.15 -17.98
C LYS A 57 20.22 -9.23 -17.11
N ALA A 58 19.29 -10.13 -17.41
CA ALA A 58 18.11 -10.36 -16.59
C ALA A 58 18.46 -10.93 -15.20
N ALA A 59 19.43 -11.85 -15.13
CA ALA A 59 19.96 -12.37 -13.87
C ALA A 59 20.64 -11.27 -13.05
N GLU A 60 21.47 -10.44 -13.68
CA GLU A 60 22.12 -9.28 -13.04
C GLU A 60 21.09 -8.32 -12.47
N TYR A 61 20.04 -8.01 -13.24
CA TYR A 61 18.94 -7.17 -12.79
C TYR A 61 18.24 -7.74 -11.56
N LEU A 62 17.90 -9.03 -11.55
CA LEU A 62 17.26 -9.65 -10.37
C LEU A 62 18.19 -9.59 -9.17
N ILE A 63 19.41 -10.15 -9.30
CA ILE A 63 20.35 -10.34 -8.20
C ILE A 63 20.79 -9.01 -7.58
N THR A 64 21.04 -7.99 -8.39
CA THR A 64 21.45 -6.67 -7.90
C THR A 64 20.39 -6.02 -7.00
N ASN A 65 19.11 -6.33 -7.24
CA ASN A 65 17.98 -5.73 -6.51
C ASN A 65 17.48 -6.58 -5.33
N MET A 66 17.82 -7.88 -5.26
CA MET A 66 17.42 -8.81 -4.19
C MET A 66 17.70 -8.34 -2.74
N PRO A 67 18.74 -7.55 -2.41
CA PRO A 67 18.98 -7.10 -1.03
C PRO A 67 17.83 -6.32 -0.39
N LEU A 68 16.94 -5.74 -1.20
CA LEU A 68 15.78 -4.97 -0.72
C LEU A 68 14.50 -5.82 -0.60
N HIS A 69 14.56 -7.10 -0.96
CA HIS A 69 13.40 -7.99 -1.05
C HIS A 69 13.49 -9.14 -0.03
N PHE A 70 12.34 -9.43 0.59
CA PHE A 70 12.23 -10.51 1.56
C PHE A 70 10.80 -11.05 1.65
N SER A 71 10.68 -12.29 2.13
CA SER A 71 9.41 -12.91 2.50
C SER A 71 9.08 -12.64 3.97
N ARG A 72 7.86 -12.17 4.25
CA ARG A 72 7.24 -12.23 5.58
C ARG A 72 6.59 -13.60 5.73
N VAL A 73 7.25 -14.47 6.49
CA VAL A 73 6.73 -15.82 6.78
C VAL A 73 6.16 -15.83 8.18
N GLU A 74 4.88 -16.18 8.29
CA GLU A 74 4.18 -16.29 9.57
C GLU A 74 3.58 -17.68 9.73
N TYR A 75 3.67 -18.23 10.94
CA TYR A 75 3.18 -19.55 11.27
C TYR A 75 2.79 -19.63 12.74
N TYR A 76 1.99 -20.64 13.08
CA TYR A 76 1.75 -21.03 14.46
C TYR A 76 2.86 -21.96 14.93
N LEU A 77 3.44 -21.69 16.10
CA LEU A 77 4.39 -22.55 16.80
C LEU A 77 3.67 -23.27 17.93
N SER A 78 3.69 -24.60 17.93
CA SER A 78 3.14 -25.41 19.01
C SER A 78 3.99 -25.34 20.28
N PRO A 79 3.44 -25.70 21.46
CA PRO A 79 4.23 -25.82 22.69
C PRO A 79 5.44 -26.78 22.58
N GLU A 80 5.35 -27.77 21.68
CA GLU A 80 6.42 -28.74 21.37
C GLU A 80 7.38 -28.25 20.28
N GLY A 81 7.26 -27.00 19.83
CA GLY A 81 8.16 -26.38 18.85
C GLY A 81 7.86 -26.72 17.38
N LYS A 82 6.67 -27.26 17.06
CA LYS A 82 6.29 -27.58 15.68
C LYS A 82 5.63 -26.40 14.97
N GLN A 83 6.07 -26.12 13.74
CA GLN A 83 5.47 -25.09 12.90
C GLN A 83 4.21 -25.60 12.20
N TYR A 84 3.19 -24.74 12.11
CA TYR A 84 1.93 -25.05 11.45
C TYR A 84 1.33 -23.81 10.78
N ILE A 85 0.90 -23.96 9.53
CA ILE A 85 0.19 -22.91 8.77
C ILE A 85 -1.17 -23.48 8.36
N PRO A 86 -2.30 -22.89 8.79
CA PRO A 86 -3.61 -23.32 8.34
C PRO A 86 -3.79 -23.13 6.84
N ASP A 87 -4.20 -24.18 6.14
CA ASP A 87 -4.67 -24.06 4.76
C ASP A 87 -6.10 -23.51 4.76
N ILE A 88 -6.24 -22.21 4.48
CA ILE A 88 -7.54 -21.53 4.48
C ILE A 88 -8.50 -22.05 3.40
N ALA A 89 -8.01 -22.77 2.38
CA ALA A 89 -8.85 -23.36 1.34
C ALA A 89 -9.66 -24.55 1.87
N CYS A 90 -9.19 -25.20 2.94
CA CYS A 90 -9.89 -26.29 3.62
C CYS A 90 -11.08 -25.84 4.49
N PHE A 91 -11.39 -24.54 4.55
CA PHE A 91 -12.44 -23.98 5.39
C PHE A 91 -13.54 -23.29 4.57
N PRO A 92 -14.83 -23.55 4.86
CA PRO A 92 -15.93 -23.01 4.05
C PRO A 92 -15.99 -21.48 4.10
N ASP A 93 -15.71 -20.88 5.25
CA ASP A 93 -15.81 -19.45 5.47
C ASP A 93 -14.80 -18.94 6.51
N LYS A 94 -14.80 -17.62 6.69
CA LYS A 94 -13.90 -16.93 7.63
C LYS A 94 -14.16 -17.28 9.09
N GLU A 95 -15.39 -17.65 9.46
CA GLU A 95 -15.73 -17.97 10.84
C GLU A 95 -15.20 -19.37 11.19
N ALA A 96 -15.23 -20.31 10.24
CA ALA A 96 -14.54 -21.59 10.37
C ALA A 96 -13.02 -21.44 10.49
N VAL A 97 -12.39 -20.57 9.69
CA VAL A 97 -10.96 -20.25 9.81
C VAL A 97 -10.64 -19.66 11.18
N LYS A 98 -11.42 -18.67 11.64
CA LYS A 98 -11.23 -18.07 12.97
C LYS A 98 -11.39 -19.08 14.09
N LYS A 99 -12.44 -19.90 14.06
CA LYS A 99 -12.68 -20.95 15.07
C LYS A 99 -11.51 -21.92 15.15
N HIS A 100 -10.93 -22.28 14.01
CA HIS A 100 -9.70 -23.10 13.96
C HIS A 100 -8.51 -22.37 14.57
N CYS A 101 -8.28 -21.12 14.16
CA CYS A 101 -7.21 -20.27 14.68
C CYS A 101 -7.32 -20.03 16.19
N ASP A 102 -8.52 -19.85 16.72
CA ASP A 102 -8.82 -19.70 18.15
C ASP A 102 -8.59 -21.02 18.90
N SER A 103 -8.94 -22.16 18.28
CA SER A 103 -8.63 -23.48 18.84
C SER A 103 -7.13 -23.71 18.98
N LEU A 104 -6.31 -23.27 18.02
CA LEU A 104 -4.85 -23.33 18.12
C LEU A 104 -4.34 -22.48 19.29
N ARG A 105 -4.84 -21.24 19.44
CA ARG A 105 -4.46 -20.36 20.55
C ARG A 105 -4.84 -20.95 21.90
N ASN A 106 -6.03 -21.53 22.02
CA ASN A 106 -6.48 -22.21 23.24
C ASN A 106 -5.62 -23.44 23.60
N LYS A 107 -4.98 -24.06 22.61
CA LYS A 107 -4.00 -25.16 22.79
C LYS A 107 -2.57 -24.66 23.06
N GLY A 108 -2.37 -23.35 23.24
CA GLY A 108 -1.07 -22.76 23.54
C GLY A 108 -0.20 -22.46 22.33
N TYR A 109 -0.73 -22.54 21.09
CA TYR A 109 0.05 -22.14 19.92
C TYR A 109 0.21 -20.62 19.89
N THR A 110 1.41 -20.17 19.52
CA THR A 110 1.74 -18.74 19.37
C THR A 110 2.05 -18.42 17.91
N ILE A 111 1.71 -17.22 17.46
CA ILE A 111 2.08 -16.78 16.11
C ILE A 111 3.51 -16.27 16.15
N MET A 112 4.34 -16.85 15.30
CA MET A 112 5.72 -16.43 15.05
C MET A 112 5.81 -15.84 13.65
N GLY A 113 6.70 -14.87 13.46
CA GLY A 113 6.92 -14.21 12.18
C GLY A 113 8.39 -13.89 11.95
N ASN A 114 8.90 -14.21 10.76
CA ASN A 114 10.29 -13.95 10.37
C ASN A 114 10.33 -13.29 8.98
N ASN A 115 11.28 -12.38 8.81
CA ASN A 115 11.62 -11.82 7.49
C ASN A 115 12.79 -12.63 6.91
N ILE A 116 12.58 -13.22 5.74
CA ILE A 116 13.57 -14.05 5.05
C ILE A 116 14.02 -13.31 3.80
N TYR A 117 15.23 -12.75 3.82
CA TYR A 117 15.81 -12.03 2.68
C TYR A 117 16.06 -12.95 1.49
N ASP A 118 15.60 -12.52 0.32
CA ASP A 118 15.67 -13.31 -0.91
C ASP A 118 17.12 -13.62 -1.30
N SER A 119 18.01 -12.61 -1.22
CA SER A 119 19.44 -12.77 -1.56
C SER A 119 20.16 -13.80 -0.70
N LYS A 120 19.67 -14.05 0.52
CA LYS A 120 20.29 -14.95 1.49
C LYS A 120 19.76 -16.38 1.41
N THR A 121 18.66 -16.62 0.70
CA THR A 121 17.97 -17.93 0.76
C THR A 121 17.58 -18.50 -0.59
N LEU A 122 17.29 -17.68 -1.61
CA LEU A 122 16.88 -18.19 -2.92
C LEU A 122 18.03 -18.94 -3.60
N LYS A 123 17.66 -20.07 -4.23
CA LYS A 123 18.58 -20.99 -4.88
C LYS A 123 18.70 -20.71 -6.36
N SER A 124 19.84 -21.11 -6.92
CA SER A 124 20.16 -20.96 -8.34
C SER A 124 19.09 -21.57 -9.25
N ASP A 125 18.60 -22.77 -8.91
CA ASP A 125 17.60 -23.49 -9.69
C ASP A 125 16.24 -22.78 -9.73
N PHE A 126 15.85 -22.08 -8.66
CA PHE A 126 14.66 -21.23 -8.65
C PHE A 126 14.83 -20.04 -9.59
N LEU A 127 15.94 -19.30 -9.46
CA LEU A 127 16.20 -18.10 -10.25
C LEU A 127 16.31 -18.42 -11.75
N ILE A 128 17.07 -19.46 -12.11
CA ILE A 128 17.21 -19.94 -13.49
C ILE A 128 15.84 -20.30 -14.06
N ARG A 129 15.05 -21.10 -13.32
CA ARG A 129 13.71 -21.51 -13.77
C ARG A 129 12.77 -20.31 -13.94
N ASN A 130 12.83 -19.33 -13.05
CA ASN A 130 12.05 -18.09 -13.18
C ASN A 130 12.42 -17.29 -14.43
N ILE A 131 13.73 -17.11 -14.67
CA ILE A 131 14.24 -16.39 -15.84
C ILE A 131 13.83 -17.13 -17.12
N ASP A 132 14.05 -18.43 -17.21
CA ASP A 132 13.69 -19.21 -18.40
C ASP A 132 12.19 -19.14 -18.72
N LEU A 133 11.32 -19.27 -17.71
CA LEU A 133 9.87 -19.13 -17.88
C LEU A 133 9.47 -17.71 -18.30
N ALA A 134 10.13 -16.67 -17.77
CA ALA A 134 9.88 -15.30 -18.21
C ALA A 134 10.25 -15.09 -19.69
N PHE A 135 11.37 -15.67 -20.14
CA PHE A 135 11.80 -15.56 -21.54
C PHE A 135 10.90 -16.36 -22.50
N GLN A 136 10.27 -17.46 -22.05
CA GLN A 136 9.31 -18.20 -22.88
C GLN A 136 8.11 -17.34 -23.31
N VAL A 137 7.63 -16.45 -22.44
CA VAL A 137 6.49 -15.58 -22.74
C VAL A 137 6.89 -14.28 -23.41
N ARG A 138 8.17 -13.95 -23.44
CA ARG A 138 8.69 -12.73 -24.08
C ARG A 138 8.37 -12.70 -25.57
N GLU A 139 8.44 -13.84 -26.26
CA GLU A 139 8.21 -13.93 -27.70
C GLU A 139 6.71 -14.01 -28.08
N LYS A 140 5.79 -13.93 -27.09
CA LYS A 140 4.35 -13.97 -27.36
C LYS A 140 3.88 -12.72 -28.11
N PRO A 141 2.82 -12.81 -28.93
CA PRO A 141 2.35 -11.69 -29.77
C PRO A 141 2.08 -10.39 -29.01
N TRP A 142 1.61 -10.48 -27.76
CA TRP A 142 1.31 -9.32 -26.89
C TRP A 142 2.52 -8.82 -26.07
N ALA A 143 3.66 -9.51 -26.11
CA ALA A 143 4.81 -9.24 -25.27
C ALA A 143 6.10 -8.93 -26.06
N LYS A 144 6.20 -9.39 -27.32
CA LYS A 144 7.41 -9.31 -28.15
C LYS A 144 7.98 -7.90 -28.35
N ASP A 145 7.11 -6.89 -28.34
CA ASP A 145 7.47 -5.49 -28.61
C ASP A 145 7.76 -4.70 -27.32
N ILE A 146 7.71 -5.37 -26.15
CA ILE A 146 8.03 -4.75 -24.86
C ILE A 146 9.54 -4.51 -24.76
N PRO A 147 9.99 -3.27 -24.45
CA PRO A 147 11.40 -2.96 -24.22
C PRO A 147 12.01 -3.87 -23.15
N PHE A 148 13.29 -4.21 -23.29
CA PHE A 148 13.95 -5.13 -22.38
C PHE A 148 13.92 -4.64 -20.92
N GLU A 149 14.05 -3.33 -20.71
CA GLU A 149 13.98 -2.69 -19.40
C GLU A 149 12.60 -2.86 -18.75
N ASP A 150 11.52 -2.70 -19.54
CA ASP A 150 10.15 -2.90 -19.08
C ASP A 150 9.85 -4.38 -18.84
N PHE A 151 10.41 -5.28 -19.65
CA PHE A 151 10.37 -6.72 -19.38
C PHE A 151 11.02 -7.05 -18.02
N CYS A 152 12.22 -6.52 -17.75
CA CYS A 152 12.91 -6.69 -16.47
C CYS A 152 12.10 -6.15 -15.29
N ARG A 153 11.42 -5.01 -15.46
CA ARG A 153 10.64 -4.38 -14.38
C ARG A 153 9.27 -4.98 -14.14
N TYR A 154 8.58 -5.37 -15.19
CA TYR A 154 7.13 -5.62 -15.14
C TYR A 154 6.71 -7.03 -15.51
N ILE A 155 7.62 -7.87 -16.03
CA ILE A 155 7.35 -9.29 -16.38
C ILE A 155 8.28 -10.24 -15.62
N LEU A 156 9.58 -9.97 -15.62
CA LEU A 156 10.60 -10.82 -15.03
C LEU A 156 10.44 -11.09 -13.52
N PRO A 157 10.07 -10.12 -12.66
CA PRO A 157 10.17 -10.30 -11.21
C PRO A 157 9.20 -11.34 -10.66
N TYR A 158 9.72 -12.21 -9.78
CA TYR A 158 9.02 -13.32 -9.13
C TYR A 158 8.23 -12.93 -7.87
N ARG A 159 8.22 -11.63 -7.53
CA ARG A 159 7.65 -11.05 -6.31
C ARG A 159 6.98 -9.71 -6.61
N THR A 160 6.03 -9.34 -5.78
CA THR A 160 5.32 -8.05 -5.82
C THR A 160 5.52 -7.24 -4.55
N GLN A 161 5.43 -7.88 -3.38
CA GLN A 161 5.51 -7.27 -2.05
C GLN A 161 6.36 -8.14 -1.14
N VAL A 162 5.87 -8.50 0.05
CA VAL A 162 6.58 -9.32 1.04
C VAL A 162 6.00 -10.73 1.16
N GLU A 163 5.23 -11.20 0.19
CA GLU A 163 4.67 -12.55 0.16
C GLU A 163 5.75 -13.63 0.13
N PRO A 164 5.53 -14.81 0.72
CA PRO A 164 6.42 -15.93 0.51
C PRO A 164 6.60 -16.22 -1.00
N VAL A 165 7.85 -16.46 -1.42
CA VAL A 165 8.17 -16.72 -2.83
C VAL A 165 7.42 -17.95 -3.33
N SER A 166 6.74 -17.79 -4.47
CA SER A 166 5.89 -18.82 -5.06
C SER A 166 6.57 -19.53 -6.24
N ASN A 167 6.31 -20.84 -6.36
CA ASN A 167 6.76 -21.66 -7.51
C ASN A 167 5.70 -21.76 -8.62
N MET A 168 4.57 -21.04 -8.50
CA MET A 168 3.40 -21.21 -9.36
C MET A 168 3.53 -20.65 -10.78
N ARG A 169 4.65 -19.98 -11.13
CA ARG A 169 4.81 -19.36 -12.47
C ARG A 169 4.51 -20.34 -13.61
N ARG A 170 5.00 -21.58 -13.53
CA ARG A 170 4.74 -22.62 -14.53
C ARG A 170 3.26 -23.02 -14.57
N GLU A 171 2.67 -23.25 -13.40
CA GLU A 171 1.25 -23.62 -13.29
C GLU A 171 0.34 -22.53 -13.88
N PHE A 172 0.65 -21.25 -13.60
CA PHE A 172 -0.05 -20.13 -14.20
C PHE A 172 0.11 -20.08 -15.72
N MET A 173 1.32 -20.32 -16.24
CA MET A 173 1.53 -20.40 -17.68
C MET A 173 0.67 -21.49 -18.33
N GLU A 174 0.71 -22.71 -17.78
CA GLU A 174 -0.04 -23.86 -18.30
C GLU A 174 -1.55 -23.62 -18.31
N LYS A 175 -2.08 -22.98 -17.25
CA LYS A 175 -3.52 -22.71 -17.14
C LYS A 175 -3.98 -21.51 -18.00
N TYR A 176 -3.22 -20.42 -18.02
CA TYR A 176 -3.72 -19.13 -18.52
C TYR A 176 -3.20 -18.72 -19.90
N LEU A 177 -2.06 -19.24 -20.39
CA LEU A 177 -1.60 -18.97 -21.76
C LEU A 177 -2.63 -19.39 -22.82
N PRO A 178 -3.28 -20.57 -22.74
CA PRO A 178 -4.28 -20.98 -23.73
C PRO A 178 -5.45 -20.00 -23.87
N LEU A 179 -5.83 -19.31 -22.78
CA LEU A 179 -6.90 -18.32 -22.80
C LEU A 179 -6.54 -17.11 -23.67
N ILE A 180 -5.31 -16.60 -23.54
CA ILE A 180 -4.85 -15.45 -24.33
C ILE A 180 -4.63 -15.87 -25.80
N ASP A 181 -4.00 -17.03 -26.02
CA ASP A 181 -3.75 -17.57 -27.36
C ASP A 181 -5.08 -17.76 -28.12
N SER A 182 -6.15 -18.21 -27.44
CA SER A 182 -7.50 -18.33 -28.02
C SER A 182 -8.14 -16.99 -28.39
N GLY A 183 -7.80 -15.92 -27.64
CA GLY A 183 -8.28 -14.56 -27.88
C GLY A 183 -7.59 -13.85 -29.04
N LYS A 184 -6.47 -14.39 -29.55
CA LYS A 184 -5.71 -13.85 -30.70
C LYS A 184 -5.32 -12.37 -30.57
N VAL A 185 -5.05 -11.93 -29.34
CA VAL A 185 -4.63 -10.55 -29.05
C VAL A 185 -3.15 -10.35 -29.34
N ASN A 186 -2.77 -9.11 -29.65
CA ASN A 186 -1.41 -8.73 -30.05
C ASN A 186 -0.83 -7.60 -29.18
N ASN A 187 -1.47 -7.25 -28.07
CA ASN A 187 -1.02 -6.21 -27.16
C ASN A 187 -1.29 -6.56 -25.70
N ALA A 188 -0.49 -5.99 -24.80
CA ALA A 188 -0.55 -6.23 -23.36
C ALA A 188 -1.90 -5.84 -22.73
N PHE A 189 -2.54 -4.78 -23.23
CA PHE A 189 -3.79 -4.26 -22.67
C PHE A 189 -4.94 -5.24 -22.86
N ASP A 190 -5.14 -5.75 -24.08
CA ASP A 190 -6.18 -6.72 -24.38
C ASP A 190 -5.89 -8.09 -23.74
N ALA A 191 -4.61 -8.49 -23.68
CA ALA A 191 -4.20 -9.69 -22.92
C ALA A 191 -4.56 -9.56 -21.43
N CYS A 192 -4.31 -8.39 -20.83
CA CYS A 192 -4.72 -8.08 -19.46
C CYS A 192 -6.23 -8.19 -19.28
N LYS A 193 -7.04 -7.64 -20.20
CA LYS A 193 -8.51 -7.75 -20.15
C LYS A 193 -9.02 -9.19 -20.18
N ILE A 194 -8.43 -10.05 -21.01
CA ILE A 194 -8.78 -11.48 -21.07
C ILE A 194 -8.55 -12.13 -19.71
N ILE A 195 -7.32 -12.02 -19.19
CA ILE A 195 -6.96 -12.68 -17.93
C ILE A 195 -7.75 -12.08 -16.76
N ASN A 196 -7.88 -10.76 -16.69
CA ASN A 196 -8.60 -10.10 -15.61
C ASN A 196 -10.10 -10.46 -15.63
N SER A 197 -10.70 -10.66 -16.81
CA SER A 197 -12.07 -11.18 -16.91
C SER A 197 -12.21 -12.60 -16.34
N GLN A 198 -11.16 -13.43 -16.45
CA GLN A 198 -11.16 -14.75 -15.83
C GLN A 198 -10.98 -14.64 -14.31
N LEU A 199 -10.05 -13.80 -13.85
CA LEU A 199 -9.83 -13.56 -12.41
C LEU A 199 -11.08 -13.03 -11.71
N MET A 200 -11.84 -12.13 -12.33
CA MET A 200 -13.10 -11.63 -11.77
C MET A 200 -14.18 -12.71 -11.58
N LYS A 201 -14.07 -13.85 -12.26
CA LYS A 201 -14.96 -15.02 -12.07
C LYS A 201 -14.45 -15.97 -10.99
N GLU A 202 -13.13 -16.09 -10.85
CA GLU A 202 -12.48 -17.04 -9.94
C GLU A 202 -12.24 -16.45 -8.54
N LEU A 203 -12.11 -15.13 -8.43
CA LEU A 203 -11.66 -14.44 -7.22
C LEU A 203 -12.75 -13.58 -6.59
N VAL A 204 -12.74 -13.54 -5.26
CA VAL A 204 -13.64 -12.69 -4.46
C VAL A 204 -12.85 -11.94 -3.40
N TYR A 205 -13.03 -10.62 -3.32
CA TYR A 205 -12.53 -9.84 -2.19
C TYR A 205 -13.29 -10.21 -0.92
N LYS A 206 -12.59 -10.80 0.04
CA LYS A 206 -13.18 -11.26 1.30
C LYS A 206 -12.11 -11.40 2.37
N ASP A 207 -12.43 -10.97 3.59
CA ASP A 207 -11.65 -11.30 4.79
C ASP A 207 -11.61 -12.82 4.96
N THR A 208 -10.39 -13.38 4.99
CA THR A 208 -10.17 -14.83 5.09
C THR A 208 -10.30 -15.33 6.53
N GLY A 209 -10.28 -14.44 7.53
CA GLY A 209 -10.27 -14.80 8.95
C GLY A 209 -8.92 -15.31 9.47
N SER A 210 -7.93 -15.52 8.59
CA SER A 210 -6.59 -15.92 9.00
C SER A 210 -5.82 -14.72 9.55
N PRO A 211 -5.17 -14.84 10.73
CA PRO A 211 -4.30 -13.80 11.24
C PRO A 211 -2.92 -13.78 10.57
N LEU A 212 -2.56 -14.81 9.79
CA LEU A 212 -1.26 -14.93 9.13
C LEU A 212 -1.23 -14.15 7.82
N TYR A 213 -0.03 -13.71 7.43
CA TYR A 213 0.25 -13.21 6.09
C TYR A 213 0.10 -14.35 5.06
N PRO A 214 -0.71 -14.19 4.01
CA PRO A 214 -1.04 -15.28 3.09
C PRO A 214 0.07 -15.54 2.07
N THR A 215 0.11 -16.77 1.56
CA THR A 215 0.91 -17.14 0.38
C THR A 215 0.09 -16.98 -0.90
N VAL A 216 0.77 -16.92 -2.04
CA VAL A 216 0.13 -16.86 -3.37
C VAL A 216 -0.74 -18.10 -3.61
N GLU A 217 -0.24 -19.27 -3.25
CA GLU A 217 -0.95 -20.55 -3.34
C GLU A 217 -2.24 -20.52 -2.51
N SER A 218 -2.16 -19.99 -1.29
CA SER A 218 -3.30 -19.88 -0.38
C SER A 218 -4.42 -18.99 -0.95
N THR A 219 -4.05 -17.84 -1.51
CA THR A 219 -5.01 -16.94 -2.17
C THR A 219 -5.59 -17.57 -3.43
N TYR A 220 -4.76 -18.27 -4.22
CA TYR A 220 -5.19 -18.93 -5.44
C TYR A 220 -6.18 -20.07 -5.18
N HIS A 221 -5.84 -21.00 -4.29
CA HIS A 221 -6.69 -22.17 -4.00
C HIS A 221 -7.97 -21.80 -3.28
N SER A 222 -7.95 -20.78 -2.42
CA SER A 222 -9.15 -20.35 -1.70
C SER A 222 -10.06 -19.44 -2.53
N GLY A 223 -9.56 -18.87 -3.64
CA GLY A 223 -10.29 -17.90 -4.47
C GLY A 223 -10.67 -16.61 -3.73
N ARG A 224 -10.06 -16.33 -2.57
CA ARG A 224 -10.43 -15.19 -1.72
C ARG A 224 -9.25 -14.54 -1.05
N GLY A 225 -9.33 -13.22 -0.86
CA GLY A 225 -8.28 -12.47 -0.20
C GLY A 225 -8.63 -11.00 0.01
N SER A 226 -7.74 -10.30 0.71
CA SER A 226 -7.71 -8.84 0.79
C SER A 226 -7.25 -8.21 -0.53
N CYS A 227 -7.27 -6.87 -0.61
CA CYS A 227 -6.81 -6.17 -1.81
C CYS A 227 -5.32 -6.43 -2.08
N GLU A 228 -4.52 -6.56 -1.03
CA GLU A 228 -3.09 -6.89 -1.10
C GLU A 228 -2.87 -8.30 -1.67
N ASP A 229 -3.56 -9.29 -1.09
CA ASP A 229 -3.45 -10.71 -1.47
C ASP A 229 -3.83 -10.92 -2.94
N LEU A 230 -4.96 -10.32 -3.35
CA LEU A 230 -5.47 -10.41 -4.71
C LEU A 230 -4.54 -9.72 -5.72
N CYS A 231 -3.92 -8.59 -5.35
CA CYS A 231 -2.95 -7.92 -6.22
C CYS A 231 -1.66 -8.72 -6.35
N ASN A 232 -1.18 -9.36 -5.28
CA ASN A 232 0.00 -10.24 -5.36
C ASN A 232 -0.26 -11.41 -6.31
N LEU A 233 -1.38 -12.13 -6.13
CA LEU A 233 -1.77 -13.23 -7.01
C LEU A 233 -1.92 -12.78 -8.47
N ALA A 234 -2.75 -11.75 -8.72
CA ALA A 234 -3.04 -11.30 -10.07
C ALA A 234 -1.77 -10.82 -10.78
N THR A 235 -0.89 -10.10 -10.09
CA THR A 235 0.34 -9.59 -10.70
C THR A 235 1.30 -10.71 -11.06
N LEU A 236 1.52 -11.69 -10.17
CA LEU A 236 2.42 -12.82 -10.47
C LEU A 236 1.86 -13.71 -11.60
N LEU A 237 0.54 -13.90 -11.64
CA LEU A 237 -0.13 -14.63 -12.70
C LEU A 237 -0.02 -13.90 -14.05
N MET A 238 -0.32 -12.59 -14.09
CA MET A 238 -0.19 -11.77 -15.29
C MET A 238 1.26 -11.76 -15.82
N ARG A 239 2.24 -11.66 -14.92
CA ARG A 239 3.68 -11.76 -15.25
C ARG A 239 4.06 -13.13 -15.78
N ALA A 240 3.47 -14.20 -15.25
CA ALA A 240 3.70 -15.55 -15.71
C ALA A 240 3.32 -15.70 -17.19
N VAL A 241 2.26 -15.03 -17.64
CA VAL A 241 1.77 -15.07 -19.03
C VAL A 241 2.27 -13.92 -19.92
N GLY A 242 3.29 -13.18 -19.48
CA GLY A 242 3.96 -12.16 -20.30
C GLY A 242 3.27 -10.81 -20.36
N ILE A 243 2.38 -10.51 -19.42
CA ILE A 243 1.70 -9.21 -19.35
C ILE A 243 2.50 -8.28 -18.39
N PRO A 244 2.96 -7.11 -18.85
CA PRO A 244 3.76 -6.19 -18.05
C PRO A 244 2.87 -5.45 -17.04
N VAL A 245 2.98 -5.83 -15.77
CA VAL A 245 2.14 -5.27 -14.69
C VAL A 245 2.93 -4.83 -13.46
N ALA A 246 2.35 -3.88 -12.73
CA ALA A 246 2.81 -3.43 -11.42
C ALA A 246 1.63 -3.25 -10.46
N VAL A 247 1.94 -3.10 -9.17
CA VAL A 247 0.97 -2.79 -8.13
C VAL A 247 1.07 -1.31 -7.78
N GLN A 248 -0.08 -0.64 -7.68
CA GLN A 248 -0.21 0.69 -7.12
C GLN A 248 -0.98 0.64 -5.80
N LEU A 249 -0.72 1.62 -4.94
CA LEU A 249 -1.37 1.75 -3.63
C LEU A 249 -1.66 3.21 -3.26
N THR A 250 -2.67 3.39 -2.41
CA THR A 250 -3.00 4.65 -1.74
C THR A 250 -3.40 4.40 -0.28
N THR A 251 -3.21 5.41 0.56
CA THR A 251 -4.01 5.55 1.79
C THR A 251 -5.19 6.45 1.47
N TRP A 252 -6.41 6.00 1.77
CA TRP A 252 -7.59 6.81 1.48
C TRP A 252 -7.70 8.03 2.41
N THR A 253 -8.15 9.16 1.85
CA THR A 253 -8.39 10.41 2.58
C THR A 253 -9.86 10.63 2.92
N LYS A 254 -10.77 9.88 2.30
CA LYS A 254 -12.23 9.99 2.47
C LYS A 254 -12.91 8.72 2.93
N MET A 255 -12.15 7.64 3.03
CA MET A 255 -12.54 6.40 3.70
C MET A 255 -11.37 5.92 4.56
N ASP A 256 -11.63 5.01 5.48
CA ASP A 256 -10.56 4.36 6.22
C ASP A 256 -9.88 3.30 5.34
N LEU A 257 -8.70 2.85 5.81
CA LEU A 257 -7.84 1.84 5.18
C LEU A 257 -7.00 2.38 4.01
N ALA A 258 -6.04 1.55 3.62
CA ALA A 258 -5.31 1.66 2.37
C ALA A 258 -5.98 0.78 1.31
N HIS A 259 -5.54 0.94 0.07
CA HIS A 259 -5.99 0.09 -1.04
C HIS A 259 -4.86 -0.12 -2.03
N SER A 260 -4.87 -1.30 -2.63
CA SER A 260 -3.93 -1.72 -3.67
C SER A 260 -4.70 -2.20 -4.91
N TRP A 261 -4.17 -1.89 -6.08
CA TRP A 261 -4.71 -2.33 -7.36
C TRP A 261 -3.59 -2.59 -8.38
N GLY A 262 -3.92 -3.23 -9.49
CA GLY A 262 -2.98 -3.52 -10.56
C GLY A 262 -2.95 -2.41 -11.61
N VAL A 263 -1.81 -2.26 -12.25
CA VAL A 263 -1.68 -1.48 -13.50
C VAL A 263 -1.01 -2.32 -14.57
N VAL A 264 -1.49 -2.21 -15.81
CA VAL A 264 -0.84 -2.79 -16.99
C VAL A 264 -0.15 -1.69 -17.79
N LEU A 265 1.10 -1.95 -18.20
CA LEU A 265 1.85 -1.09 -19.10
C LEU A 265 1.47 -1.39 -20.55
N HIS A 266 1.05 -0.37 -21.29
CA HIS A 266 0.79 -0.47 -22.72
C HIS A 266 1.11 0.87 -23.38
N ASP A 267 1.91 0.85 -24.44
CA ASP A 267 2.33 2.03 -25.21
C ASP A 267 2.88 3.17 -24.33
N GLY A 268 3.73 2.82 -23.37
CA GLY A 268 4.36 3.77 -22.45
C GLY A 268 3.43 4.37 -21.39
N LYS A 269 2.19 3.89 -21.27
CA LYS A 269 1.21 4.34 -20.28
C LYS A 269 0.71 3.21 -19.39
N PHE A 270 0.35 3.55 -18.15
CA PHE A 270 -0.21 2.61 -17.19
C PHE A 270 -1.73 2.73 -17.12
N TYR A 271 -2.41 1.59 -17.21
CA TYR A 271 -3.87 1.49 -17.14
C TYR A 271 -4.29 0.71 -15.90
N ASN A 272 -5.14 1.33 -15.07
CA ASN A 272 -5.59 0.81 -13.79
C ASN A 272 -6.60 -0.34 -13.96
N PHE A 273 -6.40 -1.44 -13.25
CA PHE A 273 -7.37 -2.52 -13.15
C PHE A 273 -7.48 -3.04 -11.70
N SER A 274 -8.60 -3.64 -11.37
CA SER A 274 -8.79 -4.37 -10.12
C SER A 274 -9.04 -5.84 -10.42
N PRO A 275 -8.30 -6.79 -9.80
CA PRO A 275 -8.48 -8.22 -10.01
C PRO A 275 -9.90 -8.76 -9.82
N VAL A 276 -10.78 -7.97 -9.18
CA VAL A 276 -12.15 -8.36 -8.80
C VAL A 276 -13.21 -7.32 -9.15
N TYR A 277 -12.86 -6.07 -9.46
CA TYR A 277 -13.84 -4.97 -9.50
C TYR A 277 -13.84 -4.08 -10.73
N GLY A 278 -12.89 -4.23 -11.65
CA GLY A 278 -12.82 -3.36 -12.82
C GLY A 278 -11.69 -3.70 -13.77
N GLN A 279 -11.96 -3.45 -15.05
CA GLN A 279 -11.03 -3.70 -16.15
C GLN A 279 -10.09 -2.51 -16.38
N PRO A 280 -8.96 -2.71 -17.10
CA PRO A 280 -8.02 -1.65 -17.49
C PRO A 280 -8.63 -0.39 -18.14
N ASP A 281 -9.76 -0.53 -18.83
CA ASP A 281 -10.48 0.56 -19.51
C ASP A 281 -11.49 1.31 -18.62
N THR A 282 -11.91 0.71 -17.50
CA THR A 282 -13.06 1.21 -16.71
C THR A 282 -12.70 1.54 -15.26
N TYR A 283 -11.66 0.92 -14.70
CA TYR A 283 -11.41 1.04 -13.26
C TYR A 283 -10.96 2.45 -12.85
N ARG A 284 -10.18 3.14 -13.70
CA ARG A 284 -9.79 4.54 -13.48
C ARG A 284 -11.00 5.47 -13.35
N GLU A 285 -11.99 5.32 -14.23
CA GLU A 285 -13.21 6.13 -14.18
C GLU A 285 -13.96 5.90 -12.87
N LYS A 286 -14.02 4.65 -12.40
CA LYS A 286 -14.62 4.30 -11.10
C LYS A 286 -13.92 5.00 -9.93
N LEU A 287 -12.59 5.08 -9.93
CA LEU A 287 -11.81 5.81 -8.92
C LEU A 287 -12.08 7.32 -8.96
N GLU A 288 -12.22 7.91 -10.16
CA GLU A 288 -12.45 9.35 -10.33
C GLU A 288 -13.88 9.77 -9.95
N THR A 289 -14.87 9.00 -10.36
CA THR A 289 -16.30 9.33 -10.23
C THR A 289 -16.88 8.96 -8.86
N THR A 290 -16.29 7.98 -8.18
CA THR A 290 -16.72 7.60 -6.83
C THR A 290 -15.99 8.49 -5.83
N GLY A 291 -16.64 9.55 -5.35
CA GLY A 291 -15.99 10.65 -4.61
C GLY A 291 -15.14 10.25 -3.38
N TYR A 292 -15.40 9.12 -2.73
CA TYR A 292 -14.60 8.61 -1.60
C TYR A 292 -13.43 7.69 -2.02
N LEU A 293 -13.37 7.28 -3.29
CA LEU A 293 -12.31 6.45 -3.90
C LEU A 293 -11.32 7.26 -4.74
N LYS A 294 -11.41 8.59 -4.75
CA LYS A 294 -10.42 9.43 -5.43
C LYS A 294 -9.18 9.56 -4.53
N PRO A 295 -8.01 9.04 -4.94
CA PRO A 295 -6.81 9.07 -4.10
C PRO A 295 -6.23 10.49 -4.03
N ALA A 296 -5.72 10.87 -2.87
CA ALA A 296 -4.95 12.10 -2.71
C ALA A 296 -3.50 11.95 -3.19
N LYS A 297 -3.00 10.71 -3.17
CA LYS A 297 -1.63 10.32 -3.49
C LYS A 297 -1.60 8.88 -3.96
N VAL A 298 -0.84 8.57 -5.00
CA VAL A 298 -0.71 7.20 -5.52
C VAL A 298 0.75 6.83 -5.63
N TYR A 299 1.07 5.64 -5.14
CA TYR A 299 2.41 5.10 -5.18
C TYR A 299 2.46 3.78 -5.96
N ARG A 300 3.48 3.60 -6.79
CA ARG A 300 3.76 2.34 -7.49
C ARG A 300 4.87 1.59 -6.76
N LEU A 301 4.65 0.29 -6.54
CA LEU A 301 5.67 -0.61 -6.04
C LEU A 301 6.66 -0.98 -7.15
N LEU A 302 7.94 -0.91 -6.82
CA LEU A 302 9.04 -1.22 -7.73
C LEU A 302 9.77 -2.48 -7.29
N PHE A 303 10.43 -3.12 -8.26
CA PHE A 303 11.40 -4.18 -7.96
C PHE A 303 12.83 -3.61 -7.90
N ASP A 304 13.19 -2.72 -8.83
CA ASP A 304 14.41 -1.91 -8.77
C ASP A 304 14.19 -0.65 -7.92
N PRO A 305 15.15 -0.27 -7.05
CA PRO A 305 15.01 0.91 -6.21
C PRO A 305 15.15 2.22 -6.98
N GLU A 306 14.37 3.21 -6.58
CA GLU A 306 14.56 4.60 -6.90
C GLU A 306 15.03 5.36 -5.67
N PHE A 307 16.34 5.56 -5.57
CA PHE A 307 16.93 6.38 -4.51
C PHE A 307 16.69 7.86 -4.80
N LYS A 308 15.92 8.52 -3.94
CA LYS A 308 15.68 9.97 -4.06
C LYS A 308 16.94 10.73 -3.66
N GLU A 309 17.44 11.57 -4.56
CA GLU A 309 18.49 12.54 -4.23
C GLU A 309 17.87 13.62 -3.32
N THR A 310 18.29 13.64 -2.06
CA THR A 310 17.82 14.64 -1.09
C THR A 310 18.95 15.04 -0.15
N ASP A 311 19.15 16.35 0.01
CA ASP A 311 20.04 16.91 1.03
C ASP A 311 19.44 16.83 2.45
N VAL A 312 18.17 16.41 2.54
CA VAL A 312 17.47 16.26 3.81
C VAL A 312 17.90 14.95 4.46
N LYS A 313 18.61 15.05 5.58
CA LYS A 313 18.94 13.89 6.42
C LYS A 313 17.67 13.17 6.85
N ASP A 314 17.75 11.84 6.91
CA ASP A 314 16.69 11.02 7.48
C ASP A 314 16.44 11.43 8.95
N ASP A 315 15.17 11.67 9.28
CA ASP A 315 14.72 12.00 10.65
C ASP A 315 14.51 10.75 11.54
N GLY A 316 14.71 9.55 10.99
CA GLY A 316 14.60 8.27 11.69
C GLY A 316 13.16 7.76 11.90
N TYR A 317 12.13 8.53 11.55
CA TYR A 317 10.73 8.10 11.67
C TYR A 317 10.43 6.91 10.74
N ILE A 318 9.83 5.85 11.27
CA ILE A 318 9.63 4.62 10.52
C ILE A 318 8.35 4.73 9.69
N THR A 319 8.48 4.72 8.37
CA THR A 319 7.36 4.73 7.43
C THR A 319 7.75 4.14 6.08
N ASN A 320 6.79 3.48 5.42
CA ASN A 320 6.98 2.91 4.08
C ASN A 320 7.22 3.99 3.01
N LEU A 321 6.84 5.25 3.28
CA LEU A 321 7.06 6.37 2.36
C LEU A 321 8.55 6.65 2.06
N LYS A 322 9.45 6.15 2.91
CA LYS A 322 10.90 6.24 2.75
C LYS A 322 11.49 5.08 1.95
N SER A 323 10.70 4.06 1.64
CA SER A 323 11.17 2.92 0.86
C SER A 323 11.61 3.39 -0.53
N PRO A 324 12.81 3.02 -1.00
CA PRO A 324 13.22 3.30 -2.38
C PRO A 324 12.43 2.43 -3.39
N LEU A 325 11.68 1.42 -2.92
CA LEU A 325 10.81 0.61 -3.76
C LEU A 325 9.41 1.23 -3.95
N LEU A 326 9.22 2.49 -3.54
CA LEU A 326 7.95 3.18 -3.60
C LEU A 326 8.07 4.49 -4.42
N ARG A 327 7.61 4.46 -5.66
CA ARG A 327 7.58 5.63 -6.56
C ARG A 327 6.28 6.39 -6.43
N ASP A 328 6.35 7.71 -6.30
CA ASP A 328 5.18 8.58 -6.41
C ASP A 328 4.77 8.70 -7.88
N VAL A 329 3.58 8.22 -8.22
CA VAL A 329 3.04 8.20 -9.58
C VAL A 329 1.75 9.02 -9.67
N THR A 330 1.49 9.89 -8.69
CA THR A 330 0.24 10.66 -8.60
C THR A 330 -0.04 11.49 -9.85
N LYS A 331 1.01 12.03 -10.49
CA LYS A 331 0.90 12.75 -11.77
C LYS A 331 0.53 11.85 -12.95
N GLU A 332 0.98 10.60 -12.96
CA GLU A 332 0.68 9.62 -14.02
C GLU A 332 -0.81 9.24 -13.99
N GLU A 333 -1.44 9.34 -12.82
CA GLU A 333 -2.87 9.11 -12.65
C GLU A 333 -3.73 10.21 -13.28
N GLY A 334 -3.17 11.22 -13.95
CA GLY A 334 -3.90 12.23 -14.74
C GLY A 334 -4.98 13.00 -13.98
N TYR A 335 -4.86 13.05 -12.65
CA TYR A 335 -5.63 13.95 -11.81
C TYR A 335 -5.01 15.35 -11.85
N GLN A 336 -5.81 16.38 -11.57
CA GLN A 336 -5.24 17.68 -11.22
C GLN A 336 -4.47 17.55 -9.91
N VAL A 337 -3.17 17.80 -9.97
CA VAL A 337 -2.28 17.81 -8.81
C VAL A 337 -1.87 19.24 -8.45
N LEU A 338 -1.61 19.46 -7.17
CA LEU A 338 -1.29 20.74 -6.58
C LEU A 338 -0.07 20.59 -5.67
N ASP A 339 0.73 21.64 -5.60
CA ASP A 339 1.82 21.74 -4.62
C ASP A 339 1.31 22.51 -3.40
N ILE A 340 1.46 21.92 -2.21
CA ILE A 340 1.15 22.58 -0.95
C ILE A 340 2.32 23.51 -0.60
N CYS A 341 2.00 24.76 -0.30
CA CYS A 341 2.90 25.74 0.30
C CYS A 341 2.16 26.42 1.45
N ILE A 342 2.55 26.14 2.70
CA ILE A 342 1.82 26.61 3.89
C ILE A 342 2.78 26.92 5.03
N GLU A 343 2.47 27.95 5.81
CA GLU A 343 3.20 28.29 7.04
C GLU A 343 2.75 27.42 8.22
N THR A 344 3.72 27.03 9.06
CA THR A 344 3.48 26.37 10.35
C THR A 344 2.65 27.24 11.29
N ASP A 345 1.74 26.63 12.03
CA ASP A 345 0.95 27.28 13.09
C ASP A 345 1.63 27.23 14.46
N LYS A 346 2.63 26.35 14.59
CA LYS A 346 3.33 26.07 15.84
C LYS A 346 4.84 26.16 15.64
N PRO A 347 5.60 26.44 16.72
CA PRO A 347 7.05 26.37 16.68
C PRO A 347 7.50 24.98 16.20
N VAL A 348 8.47 24.97 15.29
CA VAL A 348 9.17 23.77 14.87
C VAL A 348 10.30 23.48 15.85
N SER A 349 10.45 22.23 16.26
CA SER A 349 11.43 21.82 17.26
C SER A 349 12.66 21.15 16.64
N SER A 350 12.47 20.49 15.49
CA SER A 350 13.55 19.77 14.81
C SER A 350 14.45 20.72 14.02
N SER A 351 15.73 20.40 13.90
CA SER A 351 16.62 21.01 12.89
C SER A 351 16.54 20.27 11.54
N ILE A 352 15.96 19.07 11.53
CA ILE A 352 15.74 18.26 10.33
C ILE A 352 14.56 18.84 9.56
N LYS A 353 14.75 19.01 8.25
CA LYS A 353 13.80 19.70 7.36
C LYS A 353 12.69 18.79 6.83
N GLN A 354 12.74 17.49 7.11
CA GLN A 354 11.73 16.53 6.65
C GLN A 354 10.42 16.73 7.40
N ILE A 355 9.31 16.69 6.67
CA ILE A 355 7.96 16.81 7.20
C ILE A 355 7.05 15.78 6.53
N TYR A 356 5.94 15.49 7.19
CA TYR A 356 4.93 14.54 6.72
C TYR A 356 3.60 15.25 6.56
N LEU A 357 3.02 15.14 5.36
CA LEU A 357 1.62 15.42 5.15
C LEU A 357 0.83 14.21 5.62
N CYS A 358 -0.04 14.38 6.60
CA CYS A 358 -0.84 13.31 7.18
C CYS A 358 -2.32 13.47 6.83
N THR A 359 -3.00 12.33 6.65
CA THR A 359 -4.45 12.23 6.52
C THR A 359 -5.03 11.50 7.73
N TYR A 360 -6.21 11.88 8.19
CA TYR A 360 -6.87 11.15 9.25
C TYR A 360 -7.41 9.84 8.65
N ASN A 361 -6.94 8.68 9.11
CA ASN A 361 -7.32 7.37 8.58
C ASN A 361 -7.26 6.33 9.69
N ASP A 362 -8.38 5.64 9.91
CA ASP A 362 -8.49 4.59 10.93
C ASP A 362 -8.02 5.10 12.32
N TYR A 363 -8.72 6.14 12.78
CA TYR A 363 -8.61 6.75 14.11
C TYR A 363 -7.31 7.51 14.40
N ASP A 364 -6.44 7.69 13.40
CA ASP A 364 -5.15 8.34 13.59
C ASP A 364 -4.73 9.19 12.37
N TRP A 365 -3.81 10.15 12.58
CA TRP A 365 -3.21 10.92 11.49
C TRP A 365 -2.03 10.16 10.89
N LYS A 366 -2.27 9.50 9.77
CA LYS A 366 -1.28 8.66 9.09
C LYS A 366 -0.52 9.46 8.02
N PRO A 367 0.83 9.35 7.96
CA PRO A 367 1.61 9.92 6.87
C PRO A 367 1.11 9.45 5.51
N LEU A 368 0.93 10.41 4.60
CA LEU A 368 0.51 10.19 3.23
C LEU A 368 1.60 10.58 2.24
N ALA A 369 2.34 11.66 2.51
CA ALA A 369 3.43 12.13 1.65
C ALA A 369 4.56 12.76 2.48
N ILE A 370 5.78 12.68 1.95
CA ILE A 370 6.96 13.35 2.51
C ILE A 370 7.18 14.66 1.76
N GLY A 371 7.48 15.71 2.51
CA GLY A 371 7.95 16.97 1.97
C GLY A 371 9.09 17.55 2.78
N ASN A 372 9.37 18.82 2.53
CA ASN A 372 10.41 19.55 3.23
C ASN A 372 9.91 20.92 3.70
N ARG A 373 10.60 21.46 4.71
CA ARG A 373 10.39 22.83 5.17
C ARG A 373 11.63 23.69 4.98
N GLN A 374 11.40 24.98 4.78
CA GLN A 374 12.43 26.02 4.81
C GLN A 374 11.98 27.08 5.83
N GLY A 375 12.60 27.11 7.00
CA GLY A 375 12.09 27.89 8.13
C GLY A 375 10.72 27.33 8.58
N SER A 376 9.70 28.19 8.57
CA SER A 376 8.29 27.90 8.85
C SER A 376 7.48 27.51 7.61
N THR A 377 8.03 27.68 6.41
CA THR A 377 7.33 27.36 5.16
C THR A 377 7.46 25.87 4.85
N CYS A 378 6.35 25.14 4.84
CA CYS A 378 6.25 23.73 4.48
C CYS A 378 5.89 23.56 3.00
N ARG A 379 6.56 22.63 2.31
CA ARG A 379 6.33 22.32 0.89
C ARG A 379 6.16 20.82 0.67
N ILE A 380 5.07 20.45 -0.01
CA ILE A 380 4.78 19.06 -0.41
C ILE A 380 4.24 19.09 -1.84
N LYS A 381 4.76 18.21 -2.70
CA LYS A 381 4.42 18.20 -4.12
C LYS A 381 3.34 17.18 -4.47
N ASP A 382 2.68 17.41 -5.59
CA ASP A 382 1.87 16.44 -6.33
C ASP A 382 0.70 15.85 -5.53
N ILE A 383 -0.07 16.71 -4.86
CA ILE A 383 -1.22 16.32 -4.04
C ILE A 383 -2.52 16.57 -4.80
N VAL A 384 -3.43 15.59 -4.83
CA VAL A 384 -4.78 15.81 -5.34
C VAL A 384 -5.60 16.54 -4.27
N GLY A 385 -6.17 17.69 -4.65
CA GLY A 385 -6.96 18.54 -3.76
C GLY A 385 -8.33 17.96 -3.38
N ASN A 386 -9.13 18.79 -2.70
CA ASN A 386 -10.40 18.47 -2.07
C ASN A 386 -10.30 17.44 -0.93
N ASN A 387 -9.30 17.59 -0.05
CA ASN A 387 -8.99 16.65 1.03
C ASN A 387 -8.54 17.39 2.30
N ILE A 388 -8.71 16.74 3.45
CA ILE A 388 -8.29 17.25 4.77
C ILE A 388 -6.93 16.66 5.14
N PHE A 389 -6.01 17.54 5.55
CA PHE A 389 -4.65 17.16 5.95
C PHE A 389 -4.21 17.86 7.23
N ILE A 390 -3.13 17.35 7.83
CA ILE A 390 -2.33 18.05 8.84
C ILE A 390 -0.86 17.80 8.52
N ILE A 391 0.04 18.74 8.81
CA ILE A 391 1.48 18.53 8.64
C ILE A 391 2.13 18.26 9.99
N ALA A 392 3.05 17.29 10.01
CA ALA A 392 3.83 16.94 11.19
C ALA A 392 5.33 16.88 10.90
N GLU A 393 6.13 17.03 11.95
CA GLU A 393 7.53 16.64 12.00
C GLU A 393 7.69 15.38 12.87
N ALA A 394 8.74 14.60 12.61
CA ALA A 394 9.10 13.48 13.47
C ALA A 394 9.71 13.97 14.79
N SER A 395 9.24 13.44 15.91
CA SER A 395 9.90 13.63 17.21
C SER A 395 10.88 12.50 17.52
N ASN A 396 10.61 11.30 17.03
CA ASN A 396 11.49 10.13 17.10
C ASN A 396 11.07 9.10 16.04
N THR A 397 11.50 7.86 16.21
CA THR A 397 11.24 6.75 15.28
C THR A 397 9.75 6.38 15.13
N GLN A 398 8.88 6.77 16.06
CA GLN A 398 7.48 6.32 16.13
C GLN A 398 6.45 7.44 16.24
N TYR A 399 6.84 8.63 16.71
CA TYR A 399 5.90 9.69 17.04
C TYR A 399 6.04 10.90 16.11
N LEU A 400 4.89 11.48 15.78
CA LEU A 400 4.74 12.70 14.99
C LEU A 400 4.26 13.85 15.87
N HIS A 401 4.82 15.03 15.67
CA HIS A 401 4.38 16.27 16.28
C HIS A 401 3.74 17.17 15.22
N TYR A 402 2.45 17.47 15.36
CA TYR A 402 1.72 18.31 14.40
C TYR A 402 2.16 19.77 14.49
N ILE A 403 2.58 20.33 13.37
CA ILE A 403 3.12 21.71 13.24
C ILE A 403 2.16 22.66 12.51
N THR A 404 1.03 22.15 12.01
CA THR A 404 -0.10 22.96 11.50
C THR A 404 -1.39 22.59 12.23
N ALA A 405 -2.38 23.48 12.16
CA ALA A 405 -3.78 23.07 12.33
C ALA A 405 -4.18 22.12 11.19
N PRO A 406 -5.22 21.28 11.34
CA PRO A 406 -5.81 20.60 10.20
C PRO A 406 -6.28 21.62 9.16
N PHE A 407 -6.15 21.30 7.88
CA PHE A 407 -6.53 22.19 6.79
C PHE A 407 -7.10 21.42 5.60
N ILE A 408 -7.91 22.11 4.81
CA ILE A 408 -8.44 21.63 3.54
C ILE A 408 -7.56 22.18 2.43
N LEU A 409 -7.03 21.30 1.58
CA LEU A 409 -6.52 21.69 0.26
C LEU A 409 -7.70 21.67 -0.70
N LYS A 410 -8.14 22.82 -1.24
CA LYS A 410 -9.26 22.88 -2.20
C LYS A 410 -8.80 22.54 -3.62
N LYS A 411 -9.76 22.35 -4.54
CA LYS A 411 -9.47 22.01 -5.95
C LYS A 411 -8.71 23.10 -6.70
N ASP A 412 -8.88 24.35 -6.30
CA ASP A 412 -8.21 25.53 -6.89
C ASP A 412 -6.82 25.79 -6.31
N GLY A 413 -6.34 24.95 -5.38
CA GLY A 413 -5.06 25.16 -4.69
C GLY A 413 -5.13 26.02 -3.44
N SER A 414 -6.28 26.64 -3.15
CA SER A 414 -6.44 27.42 -1.91
C SER A 414 -6.46 26.50 -0.69
N ILE A 415 -5.87 26.99 0.40
CA ILE A 415 -5.77 26.28 1.68
C ILE A 415 -6.68 26.96 2.70
N HIS A 416 -7.52 26.16 3.36
CA HIS A 416 -8.40 26.63 4.43
C HIS A 416 -8.10 25.90 5.75
N LYS A 417 -7.57 26.61 6.74
CA LYS A 417 -7.25 26.04 8.06
C LYS A 417 -8.50 25.90 8.92
N LEU A 418 -8.70 24.71 9.50
CA LEU A 418 -9.80 24.36 10.39
C LEU A 418 -9.41 24.65 11.84
N ILE A 419 -9.42 25.93 12.19
CA ILE A 419 -9.16 26.42 13.56
C ILE A 419 -10.52 26.75 14.20
N PRO A 420 -10.91 26.06 15.29
CA PRO A 420 -12.23 26.23 15.88
C PRO A 420 -12.39 27.63 16.50
N GLN A 421 -13.40 28.38 16.03
CA GLN A 421 -13.80 29.68 16.57
C GLN A 421 -14.81 29.45 17.69
N LYS A 422 -14.35 29.47 18.94
CA LYS A 422 -15.18 29.09 20.11
C LYS A 422 -16.20 30.15 20.48
N GLU A 423 -15.92 31.40 20.12
CA GLU A 423 -16.78 32.56 20.26
C GLU A 423 -17.97 32.56 19.28
N PHE A 424 -17.88 31.82 18.18
CA PHE A 424 -18.95 31.68 17.19
C PHE A 424 -19.42 30.23 17.15
N SER A 425 -20.58 29.95 17.74
CA SER A 425 -21.18 28.62 17.68
C SER A 425 -22.21 28.50 16.56
N GLN A 426 -22.43 27.26 16.15
CA GLN A 426 -23.49 26.85 15.22
C GLN A 426 -24.26 25.65 15.79
N SER A 427 -25.47 25.46 15.27
CA SER A 427 -26.31 24.32 15.61
C SER A 427 -26.40 23.35 14.45
N PHE A 428 -26.30 22.05 14.72
CA PHE A 428 -26.49 21.01 13.71
C PHE A 428 -27.11 19.76 14.34
N THR A 429 -27.97 19.09 13.57
CA THR A 429 -28.61 17.84 13.96
C THR A 429 -28.03 16.70 13.13
N PHE A 430 -27.41 15.74 13.80
CA PHE A 430 -26.79 14.57 13.17
C PHE A 430 -27.71 13.37 13.24
N ASP A 431 -27.82 12.64 12.15
CA ASP A 431 -28.40 11.31 12.15
C ASP A 431 -27.48 10.34 12.88
N LYS A 432 -28.04 9.63 13.86
CA LYS A 432 -27.38 8.48 14.48
C LYS A 432 -27.22 7.38 13.44
N ARG A 433 -26.18 6.58 13.59
CA ARG A 433 -25.91 5.43 12.72
C ARG A 433 -27.06 4.43 12.84
N LYS A 434 -27.80 4.22 11.75
CA LYS A 434 -29.02 3.38 11.68
C LYS A 434 -28.87 2.00 12.32
N ASN A 435 -27.71 1.35 12.17
CA ASN A 435 -27.46 0.00 12.69
C ASN A 435 -26.82 -0.03 14.08
N LYS A 436 -26.69 1.13 14.75
CA LYS A 436 -25.98 1.31 16.02
C LYS A 436 -26.69 2.30 16.95
N LEU A 437 -28.02 2.46 16.81
CA LEU A 437 -28.82 3.45 17.55
C LEU A 437 -28.75 3.26 19.08
N ASN A 438 -28.51 2.03 19.54
CA ASN A 438 -28.31 1.67 20.95
C ASN A 438 -26.96 2.12 21.52
N GLN A 439 -26.01 2.55 20.68
CA GLN A 439 -24.72 3.03 21.15
C GLN A 439 -24.74 4.53 21.38
N LYS A 440 -23.98 4.97 22.39
CA LYS A 440 -23.76 6.38 22.66
C LYS A 440 -23.05 7.01 21.47
N HIS A 441 -23.71 7.95 20.81
CA HIS A 441 -23.08 8.75 19.78
C HIS A 441 -22.49 10.01 20.43
N THR A 442 -21.30 10.41 20.02
CA THR A 442 -20.59 11.57 20.57
C THR A 442 -19.95 12.37 19.45
N LEU A 443 -20.23 13.66 19.42
CA LEU A 443 -19.56 14.62 18.56
C LEU A 443 -18.31 15.15 19.25
N HIS A 444 -17.22 15.17 18.52
CA HIS A 444 -15.95 15.76 18.93
C HIS A 444 -15.57 16.87 17.96
N TYR A 445 -14.79 17.83 18.44
CA TYR A 445 -14.05 18.77 17.60
C TYR A 445 -12.56 18.69 17.89
N TRP A 446 -11.73 18.96 16.88
CA TRP A 446 -10.28 19.03 17.05
C TRP A 446 -9.89 20.33 17.75
N ASP A 447 -9.26 20.23 18.92
CA ASP A 447 -8.69 21.38 19.62
C ASP A 447 -7.22 21.55 19.20
N THR A 448 -6.93 22.66 18.53
CA THR A 448 -5.60 22.96 17.98
C THR A 448 -4.55 23.17 19.06
N ASN A 449 -4.92 23.57 20.28
CA ASN A 449 -3.96 23.74 21.38
C ASN A 449 -3.61 22.39 21.99
N LYS A 450 -4.60 21.51 22.16
CA LYS A 450 -4.39 20.16 22.74
C LYS A 450 -3.91 19.11 21.73
N ASN A 451 -3.92 19.40 20.43
CA ASN A 451 -3.60 18.42 19.38
C ASN A 451 -4.46 17.15 19.46
N GLY A 452 -5.76 17.32 19.73
CA GLY A 452 -6.65 16.17 19.93
C GLY A 452 -8.12 16.51 19.90
N PHE A 453 -8.94 15.47 19.79
CA PHE A 453 -10.40 15.57 19.80
C PHE A 453 -10.95 15.77 21.21
N ILE A 454 -11.80 16.79 21.38
CA ILE A 454 -12.55 17.05 22.61
C ILE A 454 -14.04 16.84 22.34
N SER A 455 -14.71 16.11 23.22
CA SER A 455 -16.15 15.85 23.11
C SER A 455 -16.99 17.11 23.37
N LEU A 456 -18.08 17.26 22.62
CA LEU A 456 -19.11 18.26 22.85
C LEU A 456 -20.29 17.63 23.60
N LYS A 457 -20.94 18.45 24.44
CA LYS A 457 -22.18 18.08 25.11
C LYS A 457 -23.35 18.24 24.13
N GLU A 458 -24.14 17.18 23.97
CA GLU A 458 -25.38 17.25 23.20
C GLU A 458 -26.42 18.15 23.87
N LYS A 459 -27.20 18.87 23.07
CA LYS A 459 -28.33 19.70 23.54
C LYS A 459 -29.55 18.81 23.77
N SER A 460 -29.85 17.96 22.81
CA SER A 460 -30.97 17.04 22.81
C SER A 460 -30.67 15.83 21.94
N SER A 461 -31.36 14.73 22.21
CA SER A 461 -31.18 13.45 21.55
C SER A 461 -32.54 12.81 21.36
N THR A 462 -32.83 12.29 20.17
CA THR A 462 -33.98 11.43 19.87
C THR A 462 -33.48 10.01 19.60
N ASP A 463 -34.37 9.06 19.31
CA ASP A 463 -33.95 7.70 18.95
C ASP A 463 -33.04 7.66 17.72
N THR A 464 -33.24 8.59 16.77
CA THR A 464 -32.56 8.61 15.47
C THR A 464 -31.60 9.77 15.26
N THR A 465 -31.64 10.82 16.09
CA THR A 465 -30.82 12.03 15.87
C THR A 465 -30.21 12.59 17.15
N GLN A 466 -29.15 13.38 17.03
CA GLN A 466 -28.58 14.20 18.11
C GLN A 466 -28.38 15.63 17.65
N THR A 467 -28.85 16.59 18.43
CA THR A 467 -28.67 18.02 18.17
C THR A 467 -27.59 18.60 19.07
N TYR A 468 -26.69 19.37 18.49
CA TYR A 468 -25.65 20.14 19.19
C TYR A 468 -25.81 21.61 18.81
N ASN A 469 -25.78 22.53 19.78
CA ASN A 469 -25.92 23.98 19.56
C ASN A 469 -24.68 24.80 19.94
N GLN A 470 -23.61 24.13 20.38
CA GLN A 470 -22.34 24.73 20.78
C GLN A 470 -21.19 24.18 19.94
N ILE A 471 -21.45 23.90 18.65
CA ILE A 471 -20.41 23.46 17.72
C ILE A 471 -19.60 24.70 17.34
N PRO A 472 -18.27 24.76 17.56
CA PRO A 472 -17.47 25.89 17.10
C PRO A 472 -17.54 26.01 15.57
N LYS A 473 -17.63 27.23 15.04
CA LYS A 473 -17.46 27.46 13.60
C LYS A 473 -16.02 27.15 13.19
N ASN A 474 -15.83 26.81 11.91
CA ASN A 474 -14.54 26.45 11.33
C ASN A 474 -13.81 25.28 12.03
N ALA A 475 -14.55 24.34 12.62
CA ALA A 475 -13.99 23.19 13.32
C ALA A 475 -13.88 21.96 12.42
N LEU A 476 -12.79 21.20 12.61
CA LEU A 476 -12.75 19.79 12.21
C LEU A 476 -13.54 18.98 13.24
N LEU A 477 -14.52 18.22 12.77
CA LEU A 477 -15.47 17.47 13.58
C LEU A 477 -15.32 15.97 13.38
N TRP A 478 -15.74 15.20 14.37
CA TRP A 478 -15.72 13.75 14.33
C TRP A 478 -16.89 13.18 15.12
N PHE A 479 -17.77 12.41 14.48
CA PHE A 479 -18.99 11.89 15.09
C PHE A 479 -18.90 10.37 15.22
N THR A 480 -18.83 9.90 16.47
CA THR A 480 -18.38 8.55 16.78
C THR A 480 -19.31 7.77 17.70
N ILE A 481 -19.20 6.46 17.62
CA ILE A 481 -19.64 5.50 18.65
C ILE A 481 -18.43 4.83 19.32
N PRO A 482 -18.56 4.26 20.54
CA PRO A 482 -17.47 3.59 21.27
C PRO A 482 -16.86 2.41 20.52
N GLU A 483 -17.67 1.69 19.74
CA GLU A 483 -17.17 0.58 18.93
C GLU A 483 -16.29 1.10 17.78
N ARG A 484 -15.05 0.61 17.72
CA ARG A 484 -14.14 0.90 16.61
C ARG A 484 -14.63 0.18 15.34
N ILE A 485 -15.26 0.95 14.46
CA ILE A 485 -15.71 0.51 13.13
C ILE A 485 -15.04 1.31 12.02
N VAL A 486 -15.03 0.78 10.80
CA VAL A 486 -14.55 1.54 9.62
C VAL A 486 -15.50 2.69 9.28
N ASN A 487 -14.94 3.75 8.72
CA ASN A 487 -15.63 4.94 8.24
C ASN A 487 -16.35 5.73 9.35
N GLN A 488 -15.68 5.87 10.50
CA GLN A 488 -15.93 6.99 11.41
C GLN A 488 -15.02 8.14 11.01
N ARG A 489 -15.41 8.87 9.96
CA ARG A 489 -14.56 9.87 9.29
C ARG A 489 -14.68 11.24 9.96
N VAL A 490 -13.57 11.98 9.93
CA VAL A 490 -13.58 13.42 10.24
C VAL A 490 -14.26 14.19 9.12
N PHE A 491 -14.86 15.32 9.46
CA PHE A 491 -15.61 16.16 8.52
C PHE A 491 -15.62 17.61 9.01
N TYR A 492 -16.17 18.52 8.21
CA TYR A 492 -16.48 19.89 8.61
C TYR A 492 -17.88 20.27 8.12
N ILE A 493 -18.46 21.33 8.68
CA ILE A 493 -19.76 21.87 8.27
C ILE A 493 -19.52 23.11 7.41
N GLU A 494 -20.05 23.11 6.20
CA GLU A 494 -20.04 24.24 5.28
C GLU A 494 -21.42 24.38 4.63
N ASN A 495 -22.01 25.58 4.71
CA ASN A 495 -23.35 25.88 4.18
C ASN A 495 -24.40 24.85 4.62
N ASP A 496 -24.49 24.61 5.94
CA ASP A 496 -25.41 23.65 6.56
C ASP A 496 -25.31 22.21 6.01
N SER A 497 -24.14 21.83 5.48
CA SER A 497 -23.88 20.50 4.94
C SER A 497 -22.56 19.91 5.44
N ILE A 498 -22.54 18.59 5.64
CA ILE A 498 -21.34 17.85 6.04
C ILE A 498 -20.44 17.65 4.82
N LYS A 499 -19.15 17.97 4.98
CA LYS A 499 -18.10 17.79 3.97
C LYS A 499 -16.96 16.92 4.51
N TYR A 500 -16.43 16.03 3.67
CA TYR A 500 -15.36 15.07 3.99
C TYR A 500 -14.07 15.35 3.22
#